data_AF-A0A937G5I5-F1
#
_entry.id   AF-A0A937G5I5-F1
#
_cell.length_a   1.000
_cell.length_b   1.000
_cell.length_c   1.000
_cell.angle_alpha   90.00
_cell.angle_beta   90.00
_cell.angle_gamma   90.00
#
_symmetry.space_group_name_H-M   'P 1'
#
loop_
_entity.id
_entity.type
_entity.pdbx_description
1 polymer ?
#
loop_
_entity_poly.entity_id
_entity_poly.type
_entity_poly.pdbx_seq_one_letter_code
_entity_poly.pdbx_strand_id
1 'polypeptide(L)'
;MKNFITFLFVFLFMFSFSQERERMSKEQYRAAQKLFLLEKLNLDPNSEEKFTSIYFETQEKIYNKMMSYRKIKRDLYKNDSADSDECNVLIKKMYDIKRDELDIREGMMQELSKIISVDKVLRLPRIEEDFRITMINKIRGNNN
;
A
#
# COMPACT_ATOMS: atom_id res chain seq x y z
N MET A 1 4.32 -11.75 55.76
CA MET A 1 5.21 -11.01 54.83
C MET A 1 5.47 -11.78 53.53
N LYS A 2 5.76 -13.09 53.58
CA LYS A 2 6.01 -13.93 52.40
C LYS A 2 4.86 -13.93 51.36
N ASN A 3 3.60 -13.93 51.83
CA ASN A 3 2.41 -13.92 50.97
C ASN A 3 2.18 -12.56 50.28
N PHE A 4 2.65 -11.45 50.88
CA PHE A 4 2.52 -10.10 50.29
C PHE A 4 3.45 -9.91 49.09
N ILE A 5 4.66 -10.50 49.17
CA ILE A 5 5.63 -10.51 48.07
C ILE A 5 5.09 -11.36 46.90
N THR A 6 4.42 -12.47 47.18
CA THR A 6 3.79 -13.29 46.13
C THR A 6 2.66 -12.55 45.42
N PHE A 7 1.81 -11.83 46.16
CA PHE A 7 0.76 -10.99 45.57
C PHE A 7 1.34 -9.83 44.73
N LEU A 8 2.44 -9.22 45.17
CA LEU A 8 3.14 -8.16 44.41
C LEU A 8 3.69 -8.68 43.08
N PHE A 9 4.25 -9.90 43.06
CA PHE A 9 4.75 -10.54 41.84
C PHE A 9 3.63 -10.89 40.86
N VAL A 10 2.48 -11.37 41.34
CA VAL A 10 1.32 -11.67 40.47
C VAL A 10 0.69 -10.40 39.89
N PHE A 11 0.69 -9.29 40.64
CA PHE A 11 0.15 -8.01 40.17
C PHE A 11 1.01 -7.36 39.07
N LEU A 12 2.34 -7.54 39.11
CA LEU A 12 3.27 -7.04 38.09
C LEU A 12 3.11 -7.73 36.72
N PHE A 13 2.65 -8.98 36.67
CA PHE A 13 2.41 -9.70 35.41
C PHE A 13 1.10 -9.29 34.69
N MET A 14 0.15 -8.67 35.41
CA MET A 14 -1.15 -8.27 34.84
C MET A 14 -1.06 -7.05 33.92
N PHE A 15 0.00 -6.23 34.03
CA PHE A 15 0.17 -5.02 33.20
C PHE A 15 0.85 -5.27 31.85
N SER A 16 1.39 -6.46 31.59
CA SER A 16 2.13 -6.77 30.36
C SER A 16 1.24 -7.14 29.15
N PHE A 17 -0.08 -7.13 29.29
CA PHE A 17 -1.01 -7.55 28.23
C PHE A 17 -1.72 -6.41 27.48
N SER A 18 -1.24 -5.17 27.60
CA SER A 18 -1.66 -4.08 26.71
C SER A 18 -0.66 -3.91 25.56
N GLN A 19 -0.55 -4.91 24.66
CA GLN A 19 0.10 -4.67 23.38
C GLN A 19 -0.82 -3.79 22.54
N GLU A 20 -0.53 -2.48 22.55
CA GLU A 20 -1.03 -1.56 21.54
C GLU A 20 -0.65 -2.13 20.18
N ARG A 21 -1.63 -2.38 19.30
CA ARG A 21 -1.35 -2.94 17.96
C ARG A 21 -0.43 -1.98 17.22
N GLU A 22 0.85 -2.28 17.17
CA GLU A 22 1.84 -1.45 16.50
C GLU A 22 1.44 -1.32 15.03
N ARG A 23 1.26 -0.08 14.58
CA ARG A 23 0.88 0.18 13.19
C ARG A 23 2.03 -0.24 12.29
N MET A 24 1.75 -1.11 11.33
CA MET A 24 2.74 -1.54 10.33
C MET A 24 3.36 -0.31 9.64
N SER A 25 4.70 -0.24 9.64
CA SER A 25 5.44 0.84 8.98
C SER A 25 5.33 0.74 7.44
N LYS A 26 5.63 1.83 6.73
CA LYS A 26 5.67 1.84 5.26
C LYS A 26 6.67 0.82 4.72
N GLU A 27 7.80 0.65 5.39
CA GLU A 27 8.85 -0.30 5.01
C GLU A 27 8.40 -1.73 5.21
N GLN A 28 7.79 -2.04 6.36
CA GLN A 28 7.21 -3.35 6.64
C GLN A 28 6.12 -3.70 5.61
N TYR A 29 5.26 -2.73 5.25
CA TYR A 29 4.25 -2.91 4.21
C TYR A 29 4.88 -3.22 2.84
N ARG A 30 5.90 -2.46 2.41
CA ARG A 30 6.60 -2.68 1.15
C ARG A 30 7.32 -4.03 1.13
N ALA A 31 7.96 -4.42 2.23
CA ALA A 31 8.64 -5.71 2.34
C ALA A 31 7.63 -6.87 2.25
N ALA A 32 6.51 -6.78 2.97
CA ALA A 32 5.44 -7.77 2.90
C ALA A 32 4.84 -7.86 1.49
N GLN A 33 4.63 -6.73 0.83
CA GLN A 33 4.16 -6.69 -0.55
C GLN A 33 5.15 -7.38 -1.50
N LYS A 34 6.44 -7.04 -1.41
CA LYS A 34 7.49 -7.64 -2.24
C LYS A 34 7.49 -9.16 -2.11
N LEU A 35 7.53 -9.67 -0.88
CA LEU A 35 7.53 -11.11 -0.61
C LEU A 35 6.28 -11.78 -1.20
N PHE A 36 5.09 -11.22 -0.95
CA PHE A 36 3.83 -11.77 -1.45
C PHE A 36 3.77 -11.81 -2.98
N LEU A 37 4.17 -10.74 -3.65
CA LEU A 37 4.14 -10.67 -5.12
C LEU A 37 5.11 -11.67 -5.74
N LEU A 38 6.35 -11.76 -5.24
CA LEU A 38 7.35 -12.68 -5.76
C LEU A 38 6.92 -14.14 -5.57
N GLU A 39 6.39 -14.49 -4.40
CA GLU A 39 5.85 -15.83 -4.13
C GLU A 39 4.75 -16.22 -5.11
N LYS A 40 3.81 -15.31 -5.38
CA LYS A 40 2.65 -15.59 -6.26
C LYS A 40 3.00 -15.57 -7.74
N LEU A 41 3.96 -14.75 -8.16
CA LEU A 41 4.41 -14.68 -9.55
C LEU A 41 5.37 -15.81 -9.91
N ASN A 42 6.11 -16.34 -8.92
CA ASN A 42 7.04 -17.45 -9.06
C ASN A 42 7.95 -17.27 -10.30
N LEU A 43 8.73 -16.19 -10.29
CA LEU A 43 9.63 -15.82 -11.39
C LEU A 43 11.00 -16.48 -11.19
N ASP A 44 11.79 -16.58 -12.25
CA ASP A 44 13.21 -16.95 -12.10
C ASP A 44 14.01 -15.78 -11.49
N PRO A 45 15.17 -16.03 -10.86
CA PRO A 45 15.91 -14.99 -10.14
C PRO A 45 16.26 -13.75 -10.98
N ASN A 46 16.58 -13.92 -12.27
CA ASN A 46 16.92 -12.79 -13.14
C ASN A 46 15.68 -11.91 -13.43
N SER A 47 14.52 -12.55 -13.60
CA SER A 47 13.25 -11.86 -13.81
C SER A 47 12.71 -11.22 -12.53
N GLU A 48 12.93 -11.83 -11.36
CA GLU A 48 12.54 -11.26 -10.06
C GLU A 48 13.19 -9.90 -9.77
N GLU A 49 14.49 -9.80 -10.04
CA GLU A 49 15.24 -8.56 -9.81
C GLU A 49 14.72 -7.43 -10.71
N LYS A 50 14.56 -7.71 -12.00
CA LYS A 50 14.02 -6.75 -12.99
C LYS A 50 12.58 -6.36 -12.66
N PHE A 51 11.73 -7.34 -12.34
CA PHE A 51 10.35 -7.11 -11.92
C PHE A 51 10.30 -6.19 -10.71
N THR A 52 11.08 -6.49 -9.67
CA THR A 52 11.13 -5.70 -8.43
C THR A 52 11.51 -4.26 -8.73
N SER A 53 12.55 -4.05 -9.54
CA SER A 53 13.01 -2.71 -9.91
C SER A 53 11.90 -1.90 -10.61
N ILE A 54 11.35 -2.44 -11.70
CA ILE A 54 10.30 -1.77 -12.49
C ILE A 54 9.05 -1.50 -11.64
N TYR A 55 8.60 -2.52 -10.91
CA TYR A 55 7.38 -2.44 -10.12
C TYR A 55 7.49 -1.40 -9.02
N PHE A 56 8.50 -1.48 -8.16
CA PHE A 56 8.60 -0.60 -7.00
C PHE A 56 8.98 0.84 -7.36
N GLU A 57 9.74 1.06 -8.44
CA GLU A 57 9.95 2.40 -8.98
C GLU A 57 8.63 3.01 -9.47
N THR A 58 7.80 2.23 -10.17
CA THR A 58 6.47 2.65 -10.62
C THR A 58 5.56 2.97 -9.42
N GLN A 59 5.53 2.12 -8.39
CA GLN A 59 4.76 2.37 -7.17
C GLN A 59 5.18 3.67 -6.48
N GLU A 60 6.47 4.01 -6.51
CA GLU A 60 6.97 5.28 -5.97
C GLU A 60 6.50 6.49 -6.79
N LYS A 61 6.58 6.41 -8.12
CA LYS A 61 6.06 7.45 -9.02
C LYS A 61 4.57 7.70 -8.80
N ILE A 62 3.77 6.63 -8.72
CA ILE A 62 2.33 6.71 -8.43
C ILE A 62 2.09 7.31 -7.04
N TYR A 63 2.81 6.85 -6.02
CA TYR A 63 2.68 7.37 -4.66
C TYR A 63 2.89 8.88 -4.60
N ASN A 64 3.95 9.39 -5.24
CA ASN A 64 4.27 10.81 -5.27
C ASN A 64 3.17 11.63 -5.96
N LYS A 65 2.63 11.15 -7.09
CA LYS A 65 1.47 11.79 -7.75
C LYS A 65 0.22 11.79 -6.88
N MET A 66 -0.05 10.67 -6.19
CA MET A 66 -1.21 10.54 -5.30
C MET A 66 -1.12 11.42 -4.05
N MET A 67 0.09 11.79 -3.60
CA MET A 67 0.25 12.78 -2.54
C MET A 67 -0.29 14.15 -2.96
N SER A 68 0.02 14.59 -4.19
CA SER A 68 -0.53 15.83 -4.76
C SER A 68 -2.04 15.74 -4.95
N TYR A 69 -2.55 14.60 -5.43
CA TYR A 69 -3.99 14.34 -5.56
C TYR A 69 -4.72 14.50 -4.22
N ARG A 70 -4.18 13.95 -3.13
CA ARG A 70 -4.78 14.06 -1.79
C ARG A 70 -4.86 15.50 -1.30
N LYS A 71 -3.87 16.33 -1.63
CA LYS A 71 -3.89 17.77 -1.32
C LYS A 71 -5.01 18.47 -2.10
N ILE A 72 -5.04 18.30 -3.42
CA ILE A 72 -6.07 18.89 -4.30
C ILE A 72 -7.48 18.48 -3.86
N LYS A 73 -7.69 17.20 -3.56
CA LYS A 73 -8.98 16.68 -3.10
C LYS A 73 -9.41 17.31 -1.78
N ARG A 74 -8.48 17.53 -0.85
CA ARG A 74 -8.75 18.20 0.42
C ARG A 74 -9.11 19.66 0.21
N ASP A 75 -8.39 20.35 -0.67
CA ASP A 75 -8.63 21.76 -0.97
C ASP A 75 -10.02 21.92 -1.62
N LEU A 76 -10.39 21.03 -2.55
CA LEU A 76 -11.71 21.00 -3.16
C LEU A 76 -12.84 20.82 -2.13
N TYR A 77 -12.72 19.86 -1.20
CA TYR A 77 -13.75 19.63 -0.17
C TYR A 77 -13.84 20.70 0.91
N LYS A 78 -12.86 21.60 1.00
CA LYS A 78 -12.92 22.75 1.91
C LYS A 78 -13.45 24.01 1.21
N ASN A 79 -13.63 23.96 -0.10
CA ASN A 79 -13.96 25.09 -0.96
C ASN A 79 -15.46 25.18 -1.24
N ASP A 80 -16.30 25.04 -0.20
CA ASP A 80 -17.76 25.17 -0.31
C ASP A 80 -18.21 26.59 -0.74
N SER A 81 -17.29 27.56 -0.73
CA SER A 81 -17.52 28.98 -1.09
C SER A 81 -16.68 29.48 -2.27
N ALA A 82 -15.99 28.60 -3.00
CA ALA A 82 -15.08 29.00 -4.07
C ALA A 82 -15.79 29.42 -5.35
N ASP A 83 -15.15 30.34 -6.08
CA ASP A 83 -15.59 30.74 -7.42
C ASP A 83 -15.55 29.56 -8.40
N SER A 84 -16.47 29.56 -9.37
CA SER A 84 -16.69 28.45 -10.28
C SER A 84 -15.45 28.08 -11.11
N ASP A 85 -14.62 29.06 -11.45
CA ASP A 85 -13.40 28.86 -12.23
C ASP A 85 -12.30 28.16 -11.43
N GLU A 86 -12.15 28.49 -10.13
CA GLU A 86 -11.19 27.81 -9.25
C GLU A 86 -11.57 26.34 -9.04
N CYS A 87 -12.87 26.06 -8.85
CA CYS A 87 -13.40 24.70 -8.77
C CYS A 87 -13.10 23.90 -10.06
N ASN A 88 -13.32 24.49 -11.24
CA ASN A 88 -13.02 23.85 -12.52
C ASN A 88 -11.53 23.52 -12.68
N VAL A 89 -10.64 24.42 -12.27
CA VAL A 89 -9.18 24.17 -12.29
C VAL A 89 -8.79 23.02 -11.36
N LEU A 90 -9.34 22.96 -10.15
CA LEU A 90 -9.06 21.89 -9.19
C LEU A 90 -9.57 20.53 -9.69
N ILE A 91 -10.80 20.50 -10.23
CA ILE A 91 -11.37 19.29 -10.85
C ILE A 91 -10.48 18.82 -12.01
N LYS A 92 -10.07 19.73 -12.91
CA LYS A 92 -9.19 19.38 -14.03
C LYS A 92 -7.87 18.77 -13.53
N LYS A 93 -7.19 19.42 -12.58
CA LYS A 93 -5.93 18.90 -12.00
C LYS A 93 -6.12 17.52 -11.35
N MET A 94 -7.25 17.30 -10.68
CA MET A 94 -7.58 16.02 -10.05
C MET A 94 -7.65 14.89 -11.09
N TYR A 95 -8.33 15.13 -12.22
CA TYR A 95 -8.45 14.15 -13.31
C TYR A 95 -7.18 14.00 -14.13
N ASP A 96 -6.41 15.07 -14.35
CA ASP A 96 -5.11 14.98 -15.02
C ASP A 96 -4.16 14.04 -14.25
N ILE A 97 -4.11 14.13 -12.91
CA ILE A 97 -3.32 13.19 -12.10
C ILE A 97 -3.82 11.74 -12.23
N LYS A 98 -5.13 11.53 -12.39
CA LYS A 98 -5.70 10.19 -12.60
C LYS A 98 -5.35 9.60 -13.97
N ARG A 99 -5.31 10.42 -15.02
CA ARG A 99 -4.82 10.00 -16.34
C ARG A 99 -3.35 9.62 -16.27
N ASP A 100 -2.53 10.48 -15.67
CA ASP A 100 -1.10 10.20 -15.47
C ASP A 100 -0.86 8.89 -14.69
N GLU A 101 -1.67 8.61 -13.67
CA GLU A 101 -1.60 7.34 -12.92
C GLU A 101 -1.88 6.13 -13.83
N LEU A 102 -2.89 6.23 -14.69
CA LEU A 102 -3.25 5.16 -15.63
C LEU A 102 -2.14 4.95 -16.66
N ASP A 103 -1.61 6.03 -17.24
CA ASP A 103 -0.53 5.96 -18.23
C ASP A 103 0.74 5.30 -17.65
N ILE A 104 1.08 5.65 -16.40
CA ILE A 104 2.22 5.03 -15.69
C ILE A 104 1.97 3.53 -15.45
N ARG A 105 0.76 3.15 -15.05
CA ARG A 105 0.42 1.73 -14.84
C ARG A 105 0.45 0.95 -16.15
N GLU A 106 -0.08 1.52 -17.22
CA GLU A 106 -0.04 0.91 -18.54
C GLU A 106 1.40 0.70 -19.00
N GLY A 107 2.25 1.73 -18.91
CA GLY A 107 3.67 1.64 -19.25
C GLY A 107 4.39 0.56 -18.43
N MET A 108 4.11 0.45 -17.12
CA MET A 108 4.65 -0.63 -16.29
C MET A 108 4.23 -2.00 -16.81
N MET A 109 2.95 -2.21 -17.13
CA MET A 109 2.46 -3.49 -17.66
C MET A 109 3.14 -3.85 -18.99
N GLN A 110 3.34 -2.86 -19.87
CA GLN A 110 4.07 -3.03 -21.12
C GLN A 110 5.54 -3.41 -20.89
N GLU A 111 6.25 -2.74 -19.98
CA GLU A 111 7.64 -3.08 -19.66
C GLU A 111 7.77 -4.46 -19.02
N LEU A 112 6.86 -4.80 -18.10
CA LEU A 112 6.84 -6.14 -17.48
C LEU A 112 6.59 -7.24 -18.51
N SER A 113 5.75 -7.00 -19.52
CA SER A 113 5.48 -7.98 -20.60
C SER A 113 6.70 -8.34 -21.46
N LYS A 114 7.75 -7.51 -21.43
CA LYS A 114 9.02 -7.77 -22.13
C LYS A 114 9.95 -8.69 -21.34
N ILE A 115 9.74 -8.85 -20.03
CA ILE A 115 10.65 -9.56 -19.13
C ILE A 115 10.02 -10.79 -18.46
N ILE A 116 8.70 -10.83 -18.33
CA ILE A 116 7.95 -11.96 -17.78
C ILE A 116 6.83 -12.37 -18.71
N SER A 117 6.37 -13.62 -18.61
CA SER A 117 5.36 -14.16 -19.50
C SER A 117 4.02 -13.41 -19.37
N VAL A 118 3.30 -13.28 -20.48
CA VAL A 118 2.04 -12.50 -20.57
C VAL A 118 1.01 -12.99 -19.56
N ASP A 119 0.93 -14.29 -19.32
CA ASP A 119 0.02 -14.88 -18.33
C ASP A 119 0.33 -14.43 -16.88
N LYS A 120 1.58 -14.11 -16.56
CA LYS A 120 1.99 -13.60 -15.25
C LYS A 120 1.70 -12.10 -15.13
N VAL A 121 1.96 -11.33 -16.18
CA VAL A 121 1.57 -9.90 -16.25
C VAL A 121 0.06 -9.75 -16.06
N LEU A 122 -0.75 -10.51 -16.80
CA LEU A 122 -2.22 -10.44 -16.71
C LEU A 122 -2.75 -10.81 -15.33
N ARG A 123 -2.03 -11.66 -14.57
CA ARG A 123 -2.42 -12.04 -13.21
C ARG A 123 -2.01 -11.00 -12.16
N LEU A 124 -1.05 -10.12 -12.44
CA LEU A 124 -0.53 -9.15 -11.48
C LEU A 124 -1.63 -8.31 -10.79
N PRO A 125 -2.61 -7.71 -11.50
CA PRO A 125 -3.65 -6.91 -10.83
C PRO A 125 -4.48 -7.72 -9.83
N ARG A 126 -4.74 -9.00 -10.12
CA ARG A 126 -5.44 -9.89 -9.19
C ARG A 126 -4.58 -10.21 -7.97
N ILE A 127 -3.29 -10.45 -8.16
CA ILE A 127 -2.36 -10.71 -7.05
C ILE A 127 -2.25 -9.46 -6.14
N GLU A 128 -2.21 -8.25 -6.71
CA GLU A 128 -2.24 -7.00 -5.95
C GLU A 128 -3.52 -6.83 -5.14
N GLU A 129 -4.67 -7.21 -5.71
CA GLU A 129 -5.96 -7.23 -5.02
C GLU A 129 -5.94 -8.18 -3.82
N ASP A 130 -5.48 -9.41 -4.03
CA ASP A 130 -5.38 -10.45 -3.01
C ASP A 130 -4.46 -10.00 -1.86
N PHE A 131 -3.35 -9.34 -2.17
CA PHE A 131 -2.48 -8.73 -1.17
C PHE A 131 -3.22 -7.67 -0.35
N ARG A 132 -3.96 -6.78 -1.01
CA ARG A 132 -4.71 -5.71 -0.33
C ARG A 132 -5.78 -6.26 0.59
N ILE A 133 -6.53 -7.26 0.13
CA ILE A 133 -7.54 -7.97 0.93
C ILE A 133 -6.88 -8.61 2.15
N THR A 134 -5.75 -9.30 1.95
CA THR A 134 -4.96 -9.92 3.02
C THR A 134 -4.55 -8.88 4.07
N MET A 135 -4.06 -7.72 3.64
CA MET A 135 -3.68 -6.62 4.54
C MET A 135 -4.86 -6.03 5.30
N ILE A 136 -6.02 -5.90 4.66
CA ILE A 136 -7.26 -5.44 5.31
C ILE A 136 -7.70 -6.44 6.39
N ASN A 137 -7.68 -7.73 6.09
CA ASN A 137 -8.07 -8.78 7.03
C ASN A 137 -7.14 -8.81 8.26
N LYS A 138 -5.83 -8.67 8.05
CA LYS A 138 -4.83 -8.53 9.14
C LYS A 138 -5.14 -7.34 10.04
N ILE A 139 -5.49 -6.19 9.47
CA ILE A 139 -5.84 -4.99 10.26
C ILE A 139 -7.13 -5.20 11.06
N ARG A 140 -8.13 -5.86 10.45
CA ARG A 140 -9.43 -6.16 11.08
C ARG A 140 -9.34 -7.23 12.16
N GLY A 141 -8.23 -7.98 12.22
CA GLY A 141 -8.08 -9.11 13.15
C GLY A 141 -8.88 -10.35 12.73
N ASN A 142 -9.36 -10.40 11.49
CA ASN A 142 -9.96 -11.61 10.92
C ASN A 142 -8.83 -12.51 10.41
N ASN A 143 -8.14 -13.17 11.35
CA ASN A 143 -7.28 -14.30 11.03
C ASN A 143 -8.16 -15.56 11.06
N ASN A 144 -8.56 -16.05 9.89
CA ASN A 144 -8.96 -17.45 9.73
C ASN A 144 -7.72 -18.24 9.31
#